data_AF-P38977-F1
#
_entry.id   AF-P38977-F1
#
_cell.length_a   1.000
_cell.length_b   1.000
_cell.length_c   1.000
_cell.angle_alpha   90.00
_cell.angle_beta   90.00
_cell.angle_gamma   90.00
#
_symmetry.space_group_name_H-M   'P 1'
#
loop_
_entity.id
_entity.type
_entity.pdbx_description
1 polymer ?
#
loop_
_entity_poly.entity_id
_entity_poly.type
_entity_poly.pdbx_seq_one_letter_code
_entity_poly.pdbx_strand_id
1 'polypeptide(L)'
;MNYLFVFLALSAAVTFANAECNKIQCRMFCKFGFQQDENGCDICKCAERPEKKCSNRYCKMLCPEGFQVDANGCQICRCKRSALEAPEKKCDGLKQCKMHCENGFVRDENGCPKCECSKCKQFQCLIFCPHGNEVDENGCKTCKCKAAPEKKKCDDLKQCRMFCENGFVRDENGCKKCECNKCKNFICQIFCEYGNVVDENGCKTCKCNSKPLKLSLHCR
;
A
#
# COMPACT_ATOMS: atom_id res chain seq x y z
N MET A 1 64.12 -52.93 -19.98
CA MET A 1 63.85 -54.25 -19.38
C MET A 1 62.46 -54.67 -19.81
N ASN A 2 62.38 -55.73 -20.62
CA ASN A 2 61.17 -56.47 -20.91
C ASN A 2 60.49 -56.89 -19.59
N TYR A 3 59.16 -56.84 -19.52
CA TYR A 3 58.32 -58.03 -19.50
C TYR A 3 56.84 -57.60 -19.57
N LEU A 4 56.29 -57.79 -20.77
CA LEU A 4 54.89 -58.11 -21.06
C LEU A 4 54.24 -58.86 -19.88
N PHE A 5 53.10 -58.43 -19.33
CA PHE A 5 52.03 -59.34 -18.87
C PHE A 5 50.72 -58.56 -18.61
N VAL A 6 49.80 -58.68 -19.59
CA VAL A 6 48.40 -59.06 -19.39
C VAL A 6 47.47 -58.12 -18.60
N PHE A 7 46.50 -57.53 -19.29
CA PHE A 7 45.04 -57.75 -19.10
C PHE A 7 44.27 -56.72 -19.95
N LEU A 8 44.16 -56.99 -21.25
CA LEU A 8 43.08 -56.43 -22.08
C LEU A 8 41.84 -57.26 -21.74
N ALA A 9 41.00 -56.76 -20.84
CA ALA A 9 39.76 -57.41 -20.45
C ALA A 9 38.58 -56.46 -20.69
N LEU A 10 37.66 -56.97 -21.53
CA LEU A 10 36.21 -56.83 -21.39
C LEU A 10 35.65 -55.42 -21.69
N SER A 11 35.25 -55.19 -22.94
CA SER A 11 33.94 -55.57 -23.50
C SER A 11 32.84 -54.55 -23.18
N ALA A 12 32.48 -53.81 -24.22
CA ALA A 12 31.13 -53.51 -24.67
C ALA A 12 31.11 -52.08 -25.20
N ALA A 13 31.51 -51.91 -26.47
CA ALA A 13 30.91 -50.85 -27.25
C ALA A 13 29.41 -51.18 -27.28
N VAL A 14 28.65 -50.51 -26.41
CA VAL A 14 27.19 -50.55 -26.40
C VAL A 14 26.79 -50.06 -27.79
N THR A 15 26.45 -51.00 -28.65
CA THR A 15 25.75 -50.72 -29.89
C THR A 15 24.41 -50.13 -29.47
N PHE A 16 24.31 -48.81 -29.48
CA PHE A 16 23.03 -48.12 -29.48
C PHE A 16 22.34 -48.55 -30.76
N ALA A 17 21.54 -49.62 -30.65
CA ALA A 17 20.58 -49.96 -31.67
C ALA A 17 19.75 -48.69 -31.89
N ASN A 18 19.83 -48.13 -33.10
CA ASN A 18 18.82 -47.23 -33.60
C ASN A 18 17.49 -47.97 -33.48
N ALA A 19 16.75 -47.72 -32.40
CA ALA A 19 15.40 -48.21 -32.28
C ALA A 19 14.59 -47.47 -33.35
N GLU A 20 14.37 -48.13 -34.48
CA GLU A 20 13.47 -47.63 -35.51
C GLU A 20 12.06 -47.57 -34.92
N CYS A 21 11.62 -46.37 -34.55
CA CYS A 21 10.27 -46.16 -34.08
C CYS A 21 9.28 -46.34 -35.23
N ASN A 22 8.34 -47.27 -35.08
CA ASN A 22 7.21 -47.38 -35.98
C ASN A 22 6.35 -46.12 -35.90
N LYS A 23 5.97 -45.57 -37.06
CA LYS A 23 5.11 -44.37 -37.14
C LYS A 23 3.71 -44.69 -36.62
N ILE A 24 3.46 -44.41 -35.34
CA ILE A 24 2.17 -44.62 -34.71
C ILE A 24 1.16 -43.55 -35.16
N GLN A 25 -0.09 -43.96 -35.42
CA GLN A 25 -1.20 -43.04 -35.72
C GLN A 25 -2.17 -42.98 -34.54
N CYS A 26 -1.95 -42.01 -33.65
CA CYS A 26 -2.83 -41.78 -32.52
C CYS A 26 -4.07 -40.95 -32.93
N ARG A 27 -5.26 -41.36 -32.50
CA ARG A 27 -6.52 -40.64 -32.73
C ARG A 27 -6.83 -39.59 -31.65
N MET A 28 -5.81 -39.03 -31.04
CA MET A 28 -5.94 -38.03 -29.98
C MET A 28 -4.97 -36.87 -30.20
N PHE A 29 -5.36 -35.70 -29.70
CA PHE A 29 -4.53 -34.52 -29.69
C PHE A 29 -3.94 -34.29 -28.29
N CYS A 30 -2.62 -34.31 -28.18
CA CYS A 30 -1.92 -34.07 -26.93
C CYS A 30 -1.27 -32.68 -26.95
N LYS A 31 -1.78 -31.77 -26.10
CA LYS A 31 -1.33 -30.36 -26.04
C LYS A 31 0.18 -30.20 -25.77
N PHE A 32 0.78 -31.14 -25.05
CA PHE A 32 2.21 -31.13 -24.67
C PHE A 32 3.03 -32.21 -25.39
N GLY A 33 2.49 -32.80 -26.46
CA GLY A 33 3.12 -33.92 -27.17
C GLY A 33 2.75 -35.29 -26.59
N PHE A 34 3.23 -36.35 -27.23
CA PHE A 34 3.05 -37.72 -26.79
C PHE A 34 4.12 -38.10 -25.75
N GLN A 35 3.77 -39.02 -24.86
CA GLN A 35 4.73 -39.68 -23.98
C GLN A 35 5.59 -40.62 -24.82
N GLN A 36 6.84 -40.83 -24.41
CA GLN A 36 7.77 -41.78 -25.03
C GLN A 36 7.92 -43.04 -24.20
N ASP A 37 8.17 -44.18 -24.86
CA ASP A 37 8.56 -45.43 -24.21
C ASP A 37 10.06 -45.46 -23.85
N GLU A 38 10.53 -46.59 -23.33
CA GLU A 38 11.92 -46.80 -22.90
C GLU A 38 12.94 -46.72 -24.05
N ASN A 39 12.48 -46.85 -25.30
CA ASN A 39 13.31 -46.73 -26.51
C ASN A 39 13.26 -45.32 -27.12
N GLY A 40 12.50 -44.40 -26.52
CA GLY A 40 12.31 -43.04 -27.03
C GLY A 40 11.24 -42.91 -28.12
N CYS A 41 10.39 -43.94 -28.31
CA CYS A 41 9.33 -43.92 -29.31
C CYS A 41 8.02 -43.36 -28.74
N ASP A 42 7.34 -42.52 -29.52
CA ASP A 42 6.04 -41.96 -29.14
C ASP A 42 5.00 -43.08 -28.94
N ILE A 43 4.28 -43.03 -27.82
CA ILE A 43 3.13 -43.89 -27.52
C ILE A 43 1.85 -43.06 -27.51
N CYS A 44 0.69 -43.67 -27.77
CA CYS A 44 -0.61 -42.98 -27.75
C CYS A 44 -1.11 -42.65 -26.33
N LYS A 45 -0.29 -41.92 -25.58
CA LYS A 45 -0.55 -41.37 -24.26
C LYS A 45 0.03 -39.96 -24.22
N CYS A 46 -0.70 -39.00 -23.65
CA CYS A 46 -0.23 -37.61 -23.63
C CYS A 46 0.87 -37.38 -22.60
N ALA A 47 1.87 -36.57 -22.95
CA ALA A 47 2.87 -36.08 -22.01
C ALA A 47 2.21 -35.18 -20.94
N GLU A 48 2.77 -35.25 -19.73
CA GLU A 48 2.34 -34.39 -18.63
C GLU A 48 2.70 -32.92 -18.91
N ARG A 49 1.96 -32.00 -18.28
CA ARG A 49 2.25 -30.57 -18.41
C ARG A 49 3.66 -30.32 -17.85
N PRO A 50 4.56 -29.64 -18.60
CA PRO A 50 5.85 -29.24 -18.07
C PRO A 50 5.67 -28.40 -16.81
N GLU A 51 6.39 -28.74 -15.74
CA GLU A 51 6.37 -27.94 -14.52
C GLU A 51 6.83 -26.51 -14.82
N LYS A 52 6.03 -25.53 -14.38
CA LYS A 52 6.37 -24.11 -14.53
C LYS A 52 7.53 -23.78 -13.60
N LYS A 53 8.75 -23.75 -14.14
CA LYS A 53 9.93 -23.31 -13.39
C LYS A 53 10.02 -21.79 -13.36
N CYS A 54 9.47 -21.18 -12.31
CA CYS A 54 9.83 -19.81 -11.96
C CYS A 54 11.18 -19.81 -11.25
N SER A 55 12.08 -18.91 -11.65
CA SER A 55 13.29 -18.67 -10.86
C SER A 55 12.86 -18.11 -9.50
N ASN A 56 13.41 -18.64 -8.40
CA ASN A 56 13.18 -18.14 -7.04
C ASN A 56 13.81 -16.75 -6.87
N ARG A 57 13.24 -15.74 -7.52
CA ARG A 57 13.69 -14.36 -7.49
C ARG A 57 12.86 -13.61 -6.46
N TYR A 58 13.47 -13.34 -5.31
CA TYR A 58 12.84 -12.53 -4.25
C TYR A 58 13.07 -11.04 -4.53
N CYS A 59 11.99 -10.28 -4.55
CA CYS A 59 12.02 -8.83 -4.73
C CYS A 59 12.15 -8.15 -3.37
N LYS A 60 13.09 -7.20 -3.23
CA LYS A 60 13.33 -6.49 -1.96
C LYS A 60 12.31 -5.38 -1.66
N MET A 61 11.49 -4.98 -2.65
CA MET A 61 10.53 -3.89 -2.50
C MET A 61 9.20 -4.38 -1.94
N LEU A 62 8.50 -3.53 -1.18
CA LEU A 62 7.12 -3.78 -0.77
C LEU A 62 6.17 -3.23 -1.83
N CYS A 63 5.26 -4.07 -2.32
CA CYS A 63 4.18 -3.66 -3.22
C CYS A 63 2.84 -3.82 -2.48
N PRO A 64 2.14 -2.73 -2.13
CA PRO A 64 0.87 -2.80 -1.40
C PRO A 64 -0.17 -3.71 -2.07
N GLU A 65 -0.22 -3.68 -3.40
CA GLU A 65 -1.15 -4.48 -4.23
C GLU A 65 -0.51 -5.78 -4.77
N GLY A 66 0.71 -6.10 -4.32
CA GLY A 66 1.50 -7.24 -4.79
C GLY A 66 2.28 -7.00 -6.09
N PHE A 67 2.97 -8.04 -6.56
CA PHE A 67 3.84 -8.00 -7.73
C PHE A 67 3.10 -8.33 -9.03
N GLN A 68 3.57 -7.76 -10.14
CA GLN A 68 3.18 -8.18 -11.48
C GLN A 68 3.71 -9.58 -11.78
N VAL A 69 3.08 -10.25 -12.75
CA VAL A 69 3.52 -11.56 -13.27
C VAL A 69 3.84 -11.45 -14.75
N ASP A 70 4.82 -12.22 -15.21
CA ASP A 70 5.13 -12.36 -16.64
C ASP A 70 4.13 -13.30 -17.37
N ALA A 71 4.35 -13.50 -18.67
CA ALA A 71 3.50 -14.37 -19.50
C ALA A 71 3.48 -15.84 -19.05
N ASN A 72 4.49 -16.28 -18.28
CA ASN A 72 4.56 -17.64 -17.74
C ASN A 72 3.83 -17.76 -16.39
N GLY A 73 3.47 -16.63 -15.77
CA GLY A 73 2.86 -16.52 -14.45
C GLY A 73 3.88 -16.37 -13.32
N CYS A 74 5.14 -16.07 -13.64
CA CYS A 74 6.19 -15.87 -12.64
C CYS A 74 6.20 -14.41 -12.17
N GLN A 75 6.36 -14.22 -10.85
CA GLN A 75 6.44 -12.88 -10.28
C GLN A 75 7.67 -12.14 -10.80
N ILE A 76 7.46 -10.88 -11.20
CA ILE A 76 8.53 -9.96 -11.57
C ILE A 76 8.61 -8.83 -10.53
N CYS A 77 9.79 -8.25 -10.34
CA CYS A 77 10.00 -7.18 -9.36
C CYS A 77 9.47 -5.83 -9.84
N ARG A 78 8.17 -5.76 -10.06
CA ARG A 78 7.40 -4.57 -10.43
C ARG A 78 6.04 -4.63 -9.74
N CYS A 79 5.64 -3.57 -9.04
CA CYS A 79 4.35 -3.56 -8.34
C CYS A 79 3.17 -3.54 -9.32
N LYS A 80 2.07 -4.20 -8.96
CA LYS A 80 0.78 -3.92 -9.57
C LYS A 80 0.43 -2.46 -9.30
N ARG A 81 -0.08 -1.76 -10.31
CA ARG A 81 -0.67 -0.43 -10.11
C ARG A 81 -1.97 -0.64 -9.34
N SER A 82 -2.17 0.15 -8.29
CA SER A 82 -3.44 0.08 -7.57
C SER A 82 -4.56 0.54 -8.50
N ALA A 83 -5.74 -0.07 -8.37
CA ALA A 83 -6.95 0.47 -9.02
C ALA A 83 -7.30 1.88 -8.50
N LEU A 84 -6.62 2.33 -7.44
CA LEU A 84 -6.68 3.66 -6.88
C LEU A 84 -5.69 4.65 -7.52
N GLU A 85 -4.76 4.19 -8.37
CA GLU A 85 -4.12 5.10 -9.34
C GLU A 85 -5.22 5.53 -10.30
N ALA A 86 -5.85 6.65 -9.95
CA ALA A 86 -6.91 7.28 -10.73
C ALA A 86 -6.50 7.24 -12.21
N PRO A 87 -7.42 6.84 -13.13
CA PRO A 87 -7.11 6.81 -14.55
C PRO A 87 -6.45 8.14 -14.88
N GLU A 88 -5.22 8.10 -15.44
CA GLU A 88 -4.41 9.29 -15.76
C GLU A 88 -5.35 10.42 -16.13
N LYS A 89 -5.51 11.41 -15.25
CA LYS A 89 -6.60 12.39 -15.36
C LYS A 89 -6.51 13.01 -16.75
N LYS A 90 -7.41 12.58 -17.65
CA LYS A 90 -7.36 12.96 -19.06
C LYS A 90 -7.81 14.41 -19.17
N CYS A 91 -6.84 15.31 -19.20
CA CYS A 91 -7.08 16.71 -19.47
C CYS A 91 -7.05 16.93 -20.98
N ASP A 92 -8.22 16.96 -21.62
CA ASP A 92 -8.32 17.16 -23.07
C ASP A 92 -8.27 18.63 -23.49
N GLY A 93 -8.48 19.57 -22.56
CA GLY A 93 -8.69 20.99 -22.88
C GLY A 93 -7.48 21.77 -23.40
N LEU A 94 -6.24 21.40 -23.03
CA LEU A 94 -5.06 22.16 -23.45
C LEU A 94 -4.66 21.93 -24.91
N LYS A 95 -5.14 20.86 -25.57
CA LYS A 95 -4.67 20.45 -26.90
C LYS A 95 -4.85 21.54 -27.98
N GLN A 96 -5.74 22.51 -27.73
CA GLN A 96 -6.05 23.61 -28.65
C GLN A 96 -5.42 24.96 -28.22
N CYS A 97 -4.76 25.02 -27.07
CA CYS A 97 -4.19 26.26 -26.54
C CYS A 97 -2.80 26.53 -27.13
N LYS A 98 -2.62 27.67 -27.80
CA LYS A 98 -1.36 28.05 -28.48
C LYS A 98 -0.55 29.15 -27.79
N MET A 99 -1.04 29.69 -26.68
CA MET A 99 -0.34 30.77 -25.97
C MET A 99 0.81 30.22 -25.11
N HIS A 100 1.84 31.03 -24.87
CA HIS A 100 2.91 30.73 -23.94
C HIS A 100 2.69 31.48 -22.62
N CYS A 101 2.81 30.77 -21.50
CA CYS A 101 2.66 31.35 -20.16
C CYS A 101 3.93 31.06 -19.34
N GLU A 102 4.66 32.11 -18.96
CA GLU A 102 5.91 32.00 -18.19
C GLU A 102 5.73 31.26 -16.85
N ASN A 103 4.59 31.49 -16.19
CA ASN A 103 4.24 30.89 -14.91
C ASN A 103 3.38 29.61 -15.04
N GLY A 104 3.14 29.15 -16.27
CA GLY A 104 2.23 28.04 -16.58
C GLY A 104 0.76 28.44 -16.64
N PHE A 105 -0.13 27.44 -16.73
CA PHE A 105 -1.56 27.62 -16.95
C PHE A 105 -2.39 27.44 -15.68
N VAL A 106 -3.42 28.27 -15.46
CA VAL A 106 -4.40 28.07 -14.38
C VAL A 106 -5.01 26.67 -14.48
N ARG A 107 -5.29 26.01 -13.35
CA ARG A 107 -5.91 24.68 -13.31
C ARG A 107 -7.36 24.76 -12.81
N ASP A 108 -8.20 23.89 -13.33
CA ASP A 108 -9.57 23.69 -12.84
C ASP A 108 -9.61 22.87 -11.55
N GLU A 109 -10.81 22.64 -11.02
CA GLU A 109 -11.07 21.85 -9.81
C GLU A 109 -10.60 20.39 -9.91
N ASN A 110 -10.50 19.87 -11.14
CA ASN A 110 -9.99 18.53 -11.41
C ASN A 110 -8.46 18.48 -11.50
N GLY A 111 -7.80 19.65 -11.52
CA GLY A 111 -6.37 19.80 -11.72
C GLY A 111 -5.96 19.91 -13.19
N CYS A 112 -6.92 20.05 -14.11
CA CYS A 112 -6.65 20.18 -15.53
C CYS A 112 -6.34 21.63 -15.92
N PRO A 113 -5.27 21.86 -16.69
CA PRO A 113 -4.91 23.19 -17.13
C PRO A 113 -5.97 23.78 -18.08
N LYS A 114 -6.35 25.04 -17.84
CA LYS A 114 -7.19 25.89 -18.68
C LYS A 114 -6.30 26.79 -19.54
N CYS A 115 -6.80 27.25 -20.68
CA CYS A 115 -6.07 28.18 -21.57
C CYS A 115 -6.08 29.61 -21.00
N GLU A 116 -5.51 29.79 -19.81
CA GLU A 116 -5.40 31.03 -19.07
C GLU A 116 -4.05 31.04 -18.34
N CYS A 117 -3.26 32.10 -18.47
CA CYS A 117 -1.96 32.17 -17.81
C CYS A 117 -2.10 32.36 -16.30
N SER A 118 -1.36 31.56 -15.53
CA SER A 118 -1.25 31.72 -14.09
C SER A 118 -0.46 32.99 -13.76
N LYS A 119 -0.93 33.77 -12.79
CA LYS A 119 -0.15 34.87 -12.22
C LYS A 119 1.05 34.38 -11.43
N CYS A 120 0.95 33.18 -10.85
CA CYS A 120 1.95 32.60 -9.97
C CYS A 120 2.60 31.37 -10.58
N LYS A 121 3.92 31.25 -10.44
CA LYS A 121 4.67 30.06 -10.86
C LYS A 121 4.13 28.83 -10.14
N GLN A 122 3.82 27.78 -10.88
CA GLN A 122 3.43 26.50 -10.29
C GLN A 122 4.67 25.78 -9.77
N PHE A 123 4.73 25.55 -8.47
CA PHE A 123 5.74 24.70 -7.84
C PHE A 123 5.13 23.96 -6.65
N GLN A 124 5.80 22.88 -6.25
CA GLN A 124 5.51 22.16 -5.02
C GLN A 124 6.61 22.47 -4.02
N CYS A 125 6.24 22.92 -2.82
CA CYS A 125 7.20 23.02 -1.73
C CYS A 125 7.51 21.64 -1.17
N LEU A 126 8.79 21.37 -0.90
CA LEU A 126 9.22 20.15 -0.23
C LEU A 126 8.96 20.21 1.29
N ILE A 127 8.65 21.39 1.83
CA ILE A 127 8.33 21.60 3.24
C ILE A 127 6.81 21.62 3.46
N PHE A 128 6.36 20.89 4.46
CA PHE A 128 4.99 20.99 4.98
C PHE A 128 4.89 22.14 5.99
N CYS A 129 3.99 23.08 5.73
CA CYS A 129 3.73 24.21 6.62
C CYS A 129 2.41 24.01 7.37
N PRO A 130 2.41 23.73 8.69
CA PRO A 130 1.19 23.41 9.44
C PRO A 130 0.16 24.56 9.48
N HIS A 131 0.63 25.80 9.31
CA HIS A 131 -0.21 27.01 9.25
C HIS A 131 -0.30 27.61 7.84
N GLY A 132 0.11 26.83 6.83
CA GLY A 132 0.17 27.25 5.43
C GLY A 132 1.40 28.07 5.06
N ASN A 133 1.52 28.37 3.77
CA ASN A 133 2.61 29.13 3.18
C ASN A 133 2.40 30.64 3.29
N GLU A 134 3.47 31.39 3.46
CA GLU A 134 3.47 32.84 3.22
C GLU A 134 3.19 33.12 1.75
N VAL A 135 2.69 34.33 1.46
CA VAL A 135 2.50 34.84 0.10
C VAL A 135 3.40 36.05 -0.12
N ASP A 136 3.90 36.21 -1.34
CA ASP A 136 4.61 37.43 -1.74
C ASP A 136 3.64 38.59 -2.01
N GLU A 137 4.19 39.75 -2.41
CA GLU A 137 3.44 40.97 -2.71
C GLU A 137 2.42 40.80 -3.85
N ASN A 138 2.60 39.79 -4.70
CA ASN A 138 1.69 39.46 -5.80
C ASN A 138 0.62 38.43 -5.41
N GLY A 139 0.62 37.98 -4.14
CA GLY A 139 -0.29 36.96 -3.64
C GLY A 139 0.13 35.53 -3.99
N CYS A 140 1.35 35.33 -4.50
CA CYS A 140 1.85 34.01 -4.85
C CYS A 140 2.44 33.32 -3.62
N LYS A 141 2.05 32.07 -3.39
CA LYS A 141 2.63 31.25 -2.29
C LYS A 141 4.14 31.21 -2.45
N THR A 142 4.85 31.24 -1.33
CA THR A 142 6.29 31.02 -1.24
C THR A 142 6.57 29.73 -0.45
N CYS A 143 7.76 29.16 -0.53
CA CYS A 143 8.13 28.02 0.33
C CYS A 143 8.57 28.42 1.75
N LYS A 144 8.11 29.58 2.23
CA LYS A 144 8.23 29.98 3.63
C LYS A 144 6.92 29.68 4.35
N CYS A 145 7.02 29.17 5.58
CA CYS A 145 5.84 28.86 6.39
C CYS A 145 5.37 30.09 7.15
N LYS A 146 4.05 30.31 7.21
CA LYS A 146 3.48 31.31 8.10
C LYS A 146 3.84 30.98 9.55
N ALA A 147 4.09 32.01 10.35
CA ALA A 147 4.23 31.87 11.79
C ALA A 147 2.97 31.21 12.38
N ALA A 148 3.16 30.44 13.45
CA ALA A 148 2.02 29.94 14.22
C ALA A 148 1.17 31.13 14.71
N PRO A 149 -0.17 31.03 14.67
CA PRO A 149 -1.01 32.05 15.26
C PRO A 149 -0.61 32.23 16.72
N GLU A 150 -0.53 33.49 17.17
CA GLU A 150 -0.22 33.77 18.57
C GLU A 150 -1.25 33.04 19.44
N LYS A 151 -0.77 32.12 20.28
CA LYS A 151 -1.63 31.46 21.25
C LYS A 151 -2.21 32.58 22.12
N LYS A 152 -3.54 32.70 22.15
CA LYS A 152 -4.21 33.57 23.12
C LYS A 152 -3.64 33.22 24.49
N LYS A 153 -2.99 34.20 25.12
CA LYS A 153 -2.38 34.01 26.43
C LYS A 153 -3.52 33.76 27.41
N CYS A 154 -3.44 32.66 28.14
CA CYS A 154 -4.31 32.45 29.27
C CYS A 154 -3.84 33.38 30.38
N ASP A 155 -4.73 34.24 30.87
CA ASP A 155 -4.53 34.92 32.15
C ASP A 155 -4.76 33.91 33.27
N ASP A 156 -3.81 32.98 33.41
CA ASP A 156 -3.95 31.82 34.28
C ASP A 156 -4.23 32.27 35.72
N LEU A 157 -5.48 32.08 36.16
CA LEU A 157 -5.96 31.93 37.54
C LEU A 157 -5.32 32.83 38.61
N LYS A 158 -4.89 34.05 38.29
CA LYS A 158 -4.16 34.94 39.23
C LYS A 158 -4.90 35.18 40.55
N GLN A 159 -6.22 35.02 40.56
CA GLN A 159 -7.08 35.22 41.74
C GLN A 159 -7.70 33.91 42.28
N CYS A 160 -7.43 32.76 41.66
CA CYS A 160 -8.00 31.49 42.08
C CYS A 160 -7.15 30.88 43.21
N ARG A 161 -7.76 30.68 44.39
CA ARG A 161 -7.07 30.16 45.57
C ARG A 161 -7.43 28.72 45.93
N MET A 162 -8.37 28.11 45.20
CA MET A 162 -8.76 26.72 45.46
C MET A 162 -7.72 25.72 44.94
N PHE A 163 -7.59 24.59 45.63
CA PHE A 163 -6.83 23.44 45.17
C PHE A 163 -7.77 22.39 44.59
N CYS A 164 -7.52 21.94 43.36
CA CYS A 164 -8.33 20.93 42.69
C CYS A 164 -7.52 19.64 42.51
N GLU A 165 -7.87 18.57 43.23
CA GLU A 165 -7.19 17.27 43.16
C GLU A 165 -7.19 16.67 41.75
N ASN A 166 -8.29 16.85 41.01
CA ASN A 166 -8.47 16.39 39.63
C ASN A 166 -8.08 17.46 38.57
N GLY A 167 -7.47 18.57 39.00
CA GLY A 167 -7.16 19.72 38.15
C GLY A 167 -8.35 20.62 37.83
N PHE A 168 -8.10 21.66 37.04
CA PHE A 168 -9.08 22.69 36.68
C PHE A 168 -9.80 22.39 35.36
N VAL A 169 -11.05 22.84 35.27
CA VAL A 169 -11.82 22.89 34.01
C VAL A 169 -11.13 23.85 33.04
N ARG A 170 -11.18 23.56 31.74
CA ARG A 170 -10.66 24.45 30.68
C ARG A 170 -11.78 25.06 29.84
N ASP A 171 -11.56 26.28 29.35
CA ASP A 171 -12.44 26.92 28.37
C ASP A 171 -12.19 26.42 26.93
N GLU A 172 -12.92 26.98 25.97
CA GLU A 172 -12.83 26.65 24.54
C GLU A 172 -11.45 27.00 23.93
N ASN A 173 -10.70 27.91 24.56
CA ASN A 173 -9.33 28.25 24.16
C ASN A 173 -8.28 27.40 24.89
N GLY A 174 -8.70 26.49 25.77
CA GLY A 174 -7.83 25.67 26.59
C GLY A 174 -7.32 26.35 27.86
N CYS A 175 -7.81 27.53 28.24
CA CYS A 175 -7.40 28.24 29.44
C CYS A 175 -8.09 27.70 30.70
N LYS A 176 -7.38 27.66 31.83
CA LYS A 176 -7.95 27.15 33.09
C LYS A 176 -9.02 28.11 33.62
N LYS A 177 -10.18 27.58 33.98
CA LYS A 177 -11.23 28.27 34.75
C LYS A 177 -11.06 27.95 36.23
N CYS A 178 -11.50 28.85 37.12
CA CYS A 178 -11.43 28.65 38.58
C CYS A 178 -12.56 27.70 39.05
N GLU A 179 -12.56 26.49 38.49
CA GLU A 179 -13.55 25.45 38.70
C GLU A 179 -12.84 24.09 38.64
N CYS A 180 -13.11 23.20 39.59
CA CYS A 180 -12.46 21.90 39.67
C CYS A 180 -13.12 20.86 38.76
N ASN A 181 -12.30 20.02 38.13
CA ASN A 181 -12.82 18.84 37.44
C ASN A 181 -13.43 17.86 38.46
N LYS A 182 -14.62 17.35 38.16
CA LYS A 182 -15.23 16.28 38.97
C LYS A 182 -14.46 14.96 38.86
N CYS A 183 -13.94 14.68 37.67
CA CYS A 183 -13.26 13.42 37.36
C CYS A 183 -11.77 13.62 37.16
N LYS A 184 -10.97 12.66 37.66
CA LYS A 184 -9.54 12.58 37.36
C LYS A 184 -9.34 12.39 35.86
N ASN A 185 -8.49 13.22 35.27
CA ASN A 185 -8.10 13.03 33.88
C ASN A 185 -7.07 11.90 33.81
N PHE A 186 -7.47 10.73 33.30
CA PHE A 186 -6.57 9.64 32.98
C PHE A 186 -6.86 9.10 31.59
N ILE A 187 -5.80 8.60 30.94
CA ILE A 187 -5.89 7.93 29.65
C ILE A 187 -5.97 6.43 29.93
N CYS A 188 -7.06 5.78 29.52
CA CYS A 188 -7.10 4.33 29.51
C CYS A 188 -6.24 3.79 28.37
N GLN A 189 -5.38 2.82 28.68
CA GLN A 189 -4.61 2.08 27.68
C GLN A 189 -5.44 0.97 27.00
N ILE A 190 -6.75 0.92 27.26
CA ILE A 190 -7.67 -0.05 26.69
C ILE A 190 -8.66 0.64 25.76
N PHE A 191 -8.94 -0.01 24.64
CA PHE A 191 -10.03 0.36 23.75
C PHE A 191 -11.29 -0.42 24.14
N CYS A 192 -12.39 0.29 24.36
CA CYS A 192 -13.68 -0.33 24.70
C CYS A 192 -14.68 -0.09 23.56
N GLU A 193 -15.04 -1.15 22.83
CA GLU A 193 -15.98 -1.10 21.69
C GLU A 193 -17.34 -0.49 22.07
N TYR A 194 -17.82 -0.76 23.30
CA TYR A 194 -19.10 -0.27 23.83
C TYR A 194 -18.93 0.85 24.87
N GLY A 195 -17.77 1.53 24.86
CA GLY A 195 -17.43 2.56 25.83
C GLY A 195 -17.03 2.02 27.21
N ASN A 196 -16.69 2.95 28.09
CA ASN A 196 -16.24 2.67 29.46
C ASN A 196 -17.41 2.59 30.44
N VAL A 197 -17.26 1.75 31.46
CA VAL A 197 -18.09 1.79 32.67
C VAL A 197 -17.82 3.10 33.41
N VAL A 198 -18.87 3.75 33.91
CA VAL A 198 -18.77 4.94 34.77
C VAL A 198 -18.92 4.53 36.24
N ASP A 199 -18.23 5.23 37.14
CA ASP A 199 -18.43 5.10 38.58
C ASP A 199 -19.68 5.86 39.07
N GLU A 200 -19.92 5.81 40.38
CA GLU A 200 -21.06 6.48 41.03
C GLU A 200 -21.07 8.00 40.86
N ASN A 201 -19.92 8.61 40.58
CA ASN A 201 -19.76 10.03 40.33
C ASN A 201 -19.87 10.39 38.84
N GLY A 202 -20.16 9.41 37.98
CA GLY A 202 -20.23 9.57 36.53
C GLY A 202 -18.86 9.64 35.85
N CYS A 203 -17.77 9.29 36.54
CA CYS A 203 -16.43 9.31 35.98
C CYS A 203 -16.14 8.00 35.26
N LYS A 204 -15.62 8.10 34.03
CA LYS A 204 -15.19 6.92 33.27
C LYS A 204 -14.16 6.14 34.09
N THR A 205 -14.24 4.82 34.01
CA THR A 205 -13.27 3.87 34.58
C THR A 205 -12.54 3.14 33.45
N CYS A 206 -11.35 2.56 33.69
CA CYS A 206 -10.72 1.66 32.71
C CYS A 206 -11.31 0.25 32.74
N LYS A 207 -12.65 0.14 32.76
CA LYS A 207 -13.39 -1.10 32.54
C LYS A 207 -14.33 -0.88 31.36
N CYS A 208 -14.48 -1.89 30.50
CA CYS A 208 -15.33 -1.80 29.31
C CYS A 208 -16.77 -2.25 29.61
N ASN A 209 -17.75 -1.59 28.99
CA ASN A 209 -19.13 -2.07 29.00
C ASN A 209 -19.23 -3.37 28.19
N SER A 210 -20.12 -4.26 28.62
CA SER A 210 -20.50 -5.43 27.84
C SER A 210 -21.30 -5.01 26.61
N LYS A 211 -21.25 -5.85 25.58
CA LYS A 211 -22.08 -5.69 24.37
C LYS A 211 -23.55 -5.51 24.78
N PRO A 212 -24.24 -4.45 24.33
CA PRO A 212 -25.66 -4.30 24.55
C PRO A 212 -26.38 -5.53 24.00
N LEU A 213 -27.15 -6.21 24.83
CA LEU A 213 -28.04 -7.26 24.36
C LEU A 213 -29.02 -6.58 23.41
N LYS A 214 -28.87 -6.83 22.11
CA LYS A 214 -29.93 -6.52 21.17
C LYS A 214 -31.13 -7.30 21.68
N LEU A 215 -32.17 -6.58 22.12
CA LEU A 215 -33.49 -7.14 22.22
C LEU A 215 -33.76 -7.72 20.82
N SER A 216 -33.61 -9.02 20.66
CA SER A 216 -34.12 -9.71 19.50
C SER A 216 -35.62 -9.53 19.62
N LEU A 217 -36.15 -8.46 19.01
CA LEU A 217 -37.52 -8.46 18.55
C LEU A 217 -37.61 -9.69 17.64
N HIS A 218 -38.06 -10.81 18.21
CA HIS A 218 -38.72 -11.83 17.44
C HIS A 218 -39.96 -11.15 16.87
N CYS A 219 -39.86 -10.70 15.62
CA CYS A 219 -41.05 -10.56 14.80
C CYS A 219 -41.68 -11.95 14.72
N ARG A 220 -42.79 -12.14 15.44
CA ARG A 220 -43.80 -13.15 15.12
C ARG A 220 -44.73 -12.56 14.06
#